data_AF-A0A1Y3KZ46-F1
#
_entry.id   AF-A0A1Y3KZ46-F1
#
_cell.length_a   1.000
_cell.length_b   1.000
_cell.length_c   1.000
_cell.angle_alpha   90.00
_cell.angle_beta   90.00
_cell.angle_gamma   90.00
#
_symmetry.space_group_name_H-M   'P 1'
#
loop_
_entity.id
_entity.type
_entity.pdbx_description
1 polymer ?
#
loop_
_entity_poly.entity_id
_entity_poly.type
_entity_poly.pdbx_seq_one_letter_code
_entity_poly.pdbx_strand_id
1 'polypeptide(L)'
;MAFIKLLAETGVLAILLMLIGWIFVYKNSRALAKQSEINAMAAALEKTLQEIADENYKFWKETDSDDRSQLEKSRIFNAYIEYRCNIIEKKVLLLFNKAKDCLNPAVESSSFTKNSIELIGKIRDRSTMNSENVSAVGDRYARISSINHLTLKMFTEISGFVTLRFQSIDEWELNSRY
;
A
#
# COMPACT_ATOMS: atom_id res chain seq x y z
N MET A 1 19.91 -37.77 -29.92
CA MET A 1 18.83 -37.71 -30.93
C MET A 1 17.91 -38.92 -30.93
N ALA A 2 18.39 -40.16 -30.84
CA ALA A 2 17.54 -41.36 -30.87
C ALA A 2 16.44 -41.40 -29.79
N PHE A 3 16.74 -40.93 -28.57
CA PHE A 3 15.79 -40.88 -27.46
C PHE A 3 14.62 -39.91 -27.67
N ILE A 4 14.89 -38.70 -28.19
CA ILE A 4 13.84 -37.71 -28.51
C ILE A 4 12.96 -38.22 -29.66
N LYS A 5 13.56 -38.91 -30.64
CA LYS A 5 12.85 -39.50 -31.78
C LYS A 5 11.91 -40.63 -31.33
N LEU A 6 12.38 -41.52 -30.44
CA LEU A 6 11.57 -42.57 -29.80
C LEU A 6 10.40 -41.98 -28.98
N LEU A 7 10.66 -40.91 -28.21
CA LEU A 7 9.62 -40.21 -27.44
C LEU A 7 8.58 -39.51 -28.33
N ALA A 8 9.00 -39.01 -29.49
CA ALA A 8 8.10 -38.39 -30.46
C ALA A 8 7.23 -39.44 -31.18
N GLU A 9 7.80 -40.57 -31.59
CA GLU A 9 7.09 -41.65 -32.28
C GLU A 9 6.09 -42.39 -31.37
N THR A 10 6.36 -42.44 -30.06
CA THR A 10 5.46 -43.03 -29.06
C THR A 10 4.38 -42.08 -28.53
N GLY A 11 4.37 -40.81 -28.97
CA GLY A 11 3.44 -39.78 -28.50
C GLY A 11 3.71 -39.26 -27.08
N VAL A 12 4.67 -39.84 -26.35
CA VAL A 12 5.04 -39.45 -24.98
C VAL A 12 5.55 -38.00 -24.93
N LEU A 13 6.26 -37.55 -25.96
CA LEU A 13 6.72 -36.16 -26.06
C LEU A 13 5.54 -35.16 -26.06
N ALA A 14 4.44 -35.49 -26.73
CA ALA A 14 3.25 -34.64 -26.76
C ALA A 14 2.59 -34.54 -25.37
N ILE A 15 2.55 -35.67 -24.64
CA ILE A 15 2.03 -35.72 -23.26
C ILE A 15 2.91 -34.86 -22.33
N LEU A 16 4.23 -34.97 -22.43
CA LEU A 16 5.16 -34.16 -21.61
C LEU A 16 5.02 -32.67 -21.90
N LEU A 17 4.94 -32.27 -23.18
CA LEU A 17 4.73 -30.88 -23.57
C LEU A 17 3.36 -30.35 -23.09
N MET A 18 2.31 -31.17 -23.16
CA MET A 18 0.99 -30.82 -22.65
C MET A 18 1.02 -30.58 -21.12
N LEU A 19 1.71 -31.45 -20.37
CA LEU A 19 1.88 -31.29 -18.92
C LEU A 19 2.66 -30.03 -18.56
N ILE A 20 3.75 -29.74 -19.29
CA ILE A 20 4.54 -28.50 -19.11
C ILE A 20 3.68 -27.27 -19.40
N GLY A 21 2.92 -27.29 -20.50
CA GLY A 21 1.99 -26.23 -20.86
C GLY A 21 0.93 -26.00 -19.79
N TRP A 22 0.35 -27.07 -19.23
CA TRP A 22 -0.62 -26.97 -18.15
C TRP A 22 -0.04 -26.36 -16.88
N ILE A 23 1.18 -26.78 -16.49
CA ILE A 23 1.89 -26.21 -15.34
C ILE A 23 2.15 -24.72 -15.55
N PHE A 24 2.55 -24.32 -16.75
CA PHE A 24 2.77 -22.92 -17.10
C PHE A 24 1.49 -22.10 -16.97
N VAL A 25 0.38 -22.57 -17.56
CA VAL A 25 -0.94 -21.92 -17.47
C VAL A 25 -1.39 -21.80 -16.00
N TYR A 26 -1.26 -22.87 -15.23
CA TYR A 26 -1.62 -22.88 -13.81
C TYR A 26 -0.82 -21.88 -12.98
N LYS A 27 0.52 -21.85 -13.16
CA LYS A 27 1.38 -20.90 -12.44
C LYS A 27 1.09 -19.46 -12.83
N ASN A 28 0.86 -19.19 -14.12
CA ASN A 28 0.53 -17.85 -14.61
C ASN A 28 -0.82 -17.37 -14.05
N SER A 29 -1.86 -18.21 -14.11
CA SER A 29 -3.17 -17.90 -13.54
C SER A 29 -3.09 -17.54 -12.05
N ARG A 30 -2.32 -18.29 -11.26
CA ARG A 30 -2.09 -17.98 -9.84
C ARG A 30 -1.32 -16.69 -9.61
N ALA A 31 -0.32 -16.40 -10.44
CA ALA A 31 0.44 -15.16 -10.36
C ALA A 31 -0.46 -13.94 -10.62
N LEU A 32 -1.30 -14.01 -11.66
CA LEU A 32 -2.27 -12.96 -11.99
C LEU A 32 -3.31 -12.76 -10.88
N ALA A 33 -3.83 -13.84 -10.30
CA ALA A 33 -4.76 -13.74 -9.16
C ALA A 33 -4.10 -13.05 -7.95
N LYS A 34 -2.84 -13.40 -7.65
CA LYS A 34 -2.08 -12.75 -6.56
C LYS A 34 -1.81 -11.27 -6.85
N GLN A 35 -1.51 -10.92 -8.11
CA GLN A 35 -1.33 -9.53 -8.53
C GLN A 35 -2.63 -8.72 -8.38
N SER A 36 -3.76 -9.29 -8.82
CA SER A 36 -5.07 -8.66 -8.64
C SER A 36 -5.40 -8.43 -7.16
N GLU A 37 -5.12 -9.41 -6.28
CA GLU A 37 -5.34 -9.27 -4.84
C GLU A 37 -4.48 -8.17 -4.22
N ILE A 38 -3.19 -8.11 -4.56
CA ILE A 38 -2.26 -7.09 -4.05
C ILE A 38 -2.69 -5.69 -4.53
N ASN A 39 -3.06 -5.55 -5.80
CA ASN A 39 -3.55 -4.28 -6.33
C ASN A 39 -4.87 -3.84 -5.67
N ALA A 40 -5.78 -4.78 -5.39
CA ALA A 40 -7.01 -4.49 -4.67
C ALA A 40 -6.73 -4.02 -3.22
N MET A 41 -5.74 -4.62 -2.54
CA MET A 41 -5.30 -4.16 -1.22
C MET A 41 -4.71 -2.75 -1.28
N ALA A 42 -3.88 -2.44 -2.28
CA ALA A 42 -3.30 -1.12 -2.48
C ALA A 42 -4.38 -0.05 -2.75
N ALA A 43 -5.34 -0.33 -3.64
CA ALA A 43 -6.46 0.55 -3.91
C ALA A 43 -7.35 0.77 -2.66
N ALA A 44 -7.55 -0.27 -1.84
CA ALA A 44 -8.28 -0.14 -0.59
C ALA A 44 -7.53 0.71 0.46
N LEU A 45 -6.20 0.70 0.45
CA LEU A 45 -5.36 1.58 1.27
C LEU A 45 -5.45 3.03 0.78
N GLU A 46 -5.29 3.25 -0.53
CA GLU A 46 -5.44 4.55 -1.18
C GLU A 46 -6.78 5.20 -0.84
N LYS A 47 -7.89 4.45 -0.98
CA LYS A 47 -9.22 4.93 -0.60
C LYS A 47 -9.27 5.33 0.89
N THR A 48 -8.64 4.57 1.77
CA THR A 48 -8.63 4.90 3.20
C THR A 48 -7.82 6.17 3.47
N LEU A 49 -6.73 6.41 2.73
CA LEU A 49 -5.95 7.66 2.81
C LEU A 49 -6.72 8.87 2.28
N GLN A 50 -7.49 8.69 1.21
CA GLN A 50 -8.38 9.73 0.68
C GLN A 50 -9.47 10.08 1.69
N GLU A 51 -10.09 9.08 2.33
CA GLU A 51 -11.08 9.30 3.40
C GLU A 51 -10.49 10.06 4.60
N ILE A 52 -9.19 9.89 4.90
CA ILE A 52 -8.49 10.69 5.91
C ILE A 52 -8.31 12.13 5.41
N ALA A 53 -7.83 12.33 4.20
CA ALA A 53 -7.62 13.66 3.61
C ALA A 53 -8.91 14.49 3.56
N ASP A 54 -10.01 13.86 3.11
CA ASP A 54 -11.33 14.50 3.00
C ASP A 54 -11.88 14.89 4.37
N GLU A 55 -11.79 14.00 5.36
CA GLU A 55 -12.27 14.31 6.72
C GLU A 55 -11.42 15.40 7.38
N ASN A 56 -10.10 15.39 7.15
CA ASN A 56 -9.22 16.48 7.60
C ASN A 56 -9.59 17.81 6.97
N TYR A 57 -9.82 17.84 5.65
CA TYR A 57 -10.24 19.05 4.96
C TYR A 57 -11.55 19.57 5.55
N LYS A 58 -12.55 18.69 5.71
CA LYS A 58 -13.86 19.04 6.27
C LYS A 58 -13.73 19.60 7.67
N PHE A 59 -13.05 18.90 8.57
CA PHE A 59 -12.87 19.32 9.96
C PHE A 59 -12.19 20.69 10.04
N TRP A 60 -11.03 20.87 9.41
CA TRP A 60 -10.26 22.10 9.53
C TRP A 60 -10.89 23.31 8.81
N LYS A 61 -11.69 23.06 7.77
CA LYS A 61 -12.46 24.10 7.06
C LYS A 61 -13.69 24.56 7.84
N GLU A 62 -14.47 23.62 8.37
CA GLU A 62 -15.77 23.89 9.00
C GLU A 62 -15.66 24.28 10.48
N THR A 63 -14.49 24.05 11.08
CA THR A 63 -14.25 24.43 12.46
C THR A 63 -14.29 25.96 12.64
N ASP A 64 -15.09 26.42 13.59
CA ASP A 64 -15.15 27.82 14.00
C ASP A 64 -14.68 27.96 15.45
N SER A 65 -13.96 29.03 15.77
CA SER A 65 -13.33 29.20 17.09
C SER A 65 -14.31 29.54 18.21
N ASP A 66 -15.51 30.02 17.87
CA ASP A 66 -16.57 30.40 18.83
C ASP A 66 -17.60 29.28 19.09
N ASP A 67 -17.42 28.11 18.48
CA ASP A 67 -18.37 27.00 18.62
C ASP A 67 -18.17 26.23 19.94
N ARG A 68 -19.15 26.32 20.85
CA ARG A 68 -19.15 25.56 22.13
C ARG A 68 -19.17 24.05 21.93
N SER A 69 -19.60 23.55 20.76
CA SER A 69 -19.57 22.13 20.41
C SER A 69 -18.23 21.64 19.85
N GLN A 70 -17.24 22.54 19.71
CA GLN A 70 -15.97 22.23 19.08
C GLN A 70 -15.17 21.14 19.80
N LEU A 71 -15.25 21.06 21.13
CA LEU A 71 -14.57 20.02 21.90
C LEU A 71 -15.08 18.62 21.55
N GLU A 72 -16.40 18.46 21.40
CA GLU A 72 -17.01 17.18 21.05
C GLU A 72 -16.68 16.80 19.59
N LYS A 73 -16.76 17.75 18.67
CA LYS A 73 -16.35 17.56 17.27
C LYS A 73 -14.89 17.13 17.16
N SER A 74 -14.01 17.76 17.94
CA SER A 74 -12.58 17.44 17.97
C SER A 74 -12.31 16.04 18.51
N ARG A 75 -13.05 15.60 19.54
CA ARG A 75 -12.93 14.23 20.07
C ARG A 75 -13.39 13.17 19.07
N ILE A 76 -14.52 13.40 18.40
CA ILE A 76 -15.02 12.50 17.35
C ILE A 76 -14.03 12.41 16.20
N PHE A 77 -13.52 13.55 15.76
CA PHE A 77 -12.50 13.64 14.71
C PHE A 77 -11.21 12.90 15.11
N ASN A 78 -10.70 13.12 16.34
CA ASN A 78 -9.51 12.43 16.83
C ASN A 78 -9.71 10.91 16.85
N ALA A 79 -10.85 10.44 17.35
CA ALA A 79 -11.19 9.01 17.37
C ALA A 79 -11.29 8.43 15.95
N TYR A 80 -11.85 9.18 15.00
CA TYR A 80 -11.93 8.77 13.60
C TYR A 80 -10.53 8.62 12.97
N ILE A 81 -9.68 9.62 13.11
CA ILE A 81 -8.31 9.60 12.55
C ILE A 81 -7.51 8.45 13.15
N GLU A 82 -7.56 8.29 14.47
CA GLU A 82 -6.90 7.22 15.19
C GLU A 82 -7.33 5.84 14.68
N TYR A 83 -8.65 5.63 14.56
CA TYR A 83 -9.20 4.37 14.01
C TYR A 83 -8.73 4.09 12.58
N ARG A 84 -8.76 5.10 11.70
CA ARG A 84 -8.32 4.94 10.31
C ARG A 84 -6.84 4.68 10.20
N CYS A 85 -6.00 5.37 10.97
CA CYS A 85 -4.56 5.13 11.01
C CYS A 85 -4.25 3.69 11.46
N ASN A 86 -4.92 3.21 12.50
CA ASN A 86 -4.77 1.83 12.98
C ASN A 86 -5.20 0.79 11.94
N ILE A 87 -6.22 1.07 11.13
CA ILE A 87 -6.59 0.20 9.99
C ILE A 87 -5.49 0.19 8.93
N ILE A 88 -4.96 1.36 8.57
CA ILE A 88 -3.93 1.48 7.54
C ILE A 88 -2.68 0.72 7.97
N GLU A 89 -2.23 0.86 9.23
CA GLU A 89 -1.08 0.11 9.75
C GLU A 89 -1.25 -1.41 9.60
N LYS A 90 -2.41 -1.94 9.98
CA LYS A 90 -2.72 -3.36 9.82
C LYS A 90 -2.72 -3.78 8.34
N LYS A 91 -3.34 -2.98 7.48
CA LYS A 91 -3.40 -3.26 6.04
C LYS A 91 -2.02 -3.18 5.36
N VAL A 92 -1.15 -2.27 5.78
CA VAL A 92 0.25 -2.20 5.32
C VAL A 92 1.01 -3.47 5.66
N LEU A 93 0.86 -3.98 6.89
CA LEU A 93 1.49 -5.23 7.30
C LEU A 93 0.94 -6.42 6.50
N LEU A 94 -0.37 -6.47 6.25
CA LEU A 94 -0.99 -7.50 5.42
C LEU A 94 -0.48 -7.44 3.97
N LEU A 95 -0.41 -6.24 3.39
CA LEU A 95 0.12 -6.01 2.04
C LEU A 95 1.56 -6.50 1.93
N PHE A 96 2.43 -6.11 2.87
CA PHE A 96 3.82 -6.56 2.90
C PHE A 96 3.91 -8.09 3.00
N ASN A 97 3.19 -8.69 3.95
CA ASN A 97 3.19 -10.15 4.13
C ASN A 97 2.69 -10.91 2.91
N LYS A 98 1.74 -10.35 2.15
CA LYS A 98 1.25 -10.96 0.91
C LYS A 98 2.25 -10.79 -0.24
N ALA A 99 2.92 -9.64 -0.30
CA ALA A 99 3.81 -9.28 -1.38
C ALA A 99 5.22 -9.89 -1.25
N LYS A 100 5.74 -10.06 -0.02
CA LYS A 100 7.13 -10.47 0.26
C LYS A 100 7.55 -11.77 -0.42
N ASP A 101 6.64 -12.75 -0.52
CA ASP A 101 6.94 -14.03 -1.14
C ASP A 101 7.00 -13.87 -2.67
N CYS A 102 8.21 -13.57 -3.15
CA CYS A 102 8.53 -13.28 -4.53
C CYS A 102 9.99 -13.57 -4.87
N LEU A 103 10.31 -13.49 -6.16
CA LEU A 103 11.67 -13.72 -6.63
C LEU A 103 12.53 -12.44 -6.58
N ASN A 104 11.93 -11.25 -6.43
CA ASN A 104 12.67 -9.99 -6.39
C ASN A 104 13.22 -9.77 -4.96
N PRO A 105 14.55 -9.87 -4.73
CA PRO A 105 15.15 -9.73 -3.41
C PRO A 105 14.96 -8.33 -2.80
N ALA A 106 14.79 -7.30 -3.64
CA ALA A 106 14.59 -5.92 -3.19
C ALA A 106 13.30 -5.73 -2.37
N VAL A 107 12.30 -6.61 -2.57
CA VAL A 107 11.03 -6.58 -1.83
C VAL A 107 11.23 -7.01 -0.38
N GLU A 108 12.05 -8.03 -0.13
CA GLU A 108 12.31 -8.52 1.22
C GLU A 108 13.19 -7.55 2.01
N SER A 109 14.17 -6.91 1.36
CA SER A 109 15.01 -5.87 1.96
C SER A 109 14.33 -4.50 2.04
N SER A 110 13.08 -4.38 1.60
CA SER A 110 12.40 -3.10 1.51
C SER A 110 12.13 -2.50 2.90
N SER A 111 12.43 -1.21 3.06
CA SER A 111 12.05 -0.44 4.26
C SER A 111 10.57 -0.02 4.26
N PHE A 112 9.76 -0.53 3.32
CA PHE A 112 8.37 -0.16 3.10
C PHE A 112 7.54 -0.11 4.38
N THR A 113 7.57 -1.17 5.20
CA THR A 113 6.76 -1.23 6.43
C THR A 113 7.19 -0.17 7.44
N LYS A 114 8.50 0.05 7.61
CA LYS A 114 9.03 1.05 8.54
C LYS A 114 8.66 2.47 8.09
N ASN A 115 8.89 2.78 6.81
CA ASN A 115 8.56 4.08 6.21
C ASN A 115 7.06 4.37 6.31
N SER A 116 6.24 3.35 6.03
CA SER A 116 4.78 3.42 6.13
C SER A 116 4.32 3.75 7.54
N ILE A 117 4.83 3.05 8.56
CA ILE A 117 4.48 3.30 9.97
C ILE A 117 4.89 4.73 10.38
N GLU A 118 6.08 5.18 9.97
CA GLU A 118 6.53 6.55 10.25
C GLU A 118 5.62 7.61 9.60
N LEU A 119 5.21 7.40 8.35
CA LEU A 119 4.29 8.30 7.65
C LEU A 119 2.91 8.31 8.32
N ILE A 120 2.39 7.15 8.73
CA ILE A 120 1.10 7.05 9.42
C ILE A 120 1.15 7.81 10.76
N GLY A 121 2.23 7.66 11.53
CA GLY A 121 2.44 8.45 12.75
C GLY A 121 2.41 9.95 12.47
N LYS A 122 3.10 10.42 11.43
CA LYS A 122 3.09 11.83 11.03
C LYS A 122 1.70 12.30 10.61
N ILE A 123 0.94 11.50 9.87
CA ILE A 123 -0.44 11.82 9.47
C ILE A 123 -1.30 11.98 10.72
N ARG A 124 -1.29 10.98 11.61
CA ARG A 124 -2.04 10.96 12.87
C ARG A 124 -1.77 12.19 13.73
N ASP A 125 -0.50 12.47 13.97
CA ASP A 125 -0.08 13.59 14.82
C ASP A 125 -0.48 14.93 14.20
N ARG A 126 -0.20 15.14 12.91
CA ARG A 126 -0.50 16.40 12.23
C ARG A 126 -1.99 16.66 12.08
N SER A 127 -2.77 15.59 11.89
CA SER A 127 -4.23 15.66 11.84
C SER A 127 -4.83 16.09 13.17
N THR A 128 -4.37 15.51 14.29
CA THR A 128 -5.04 15.66 15.60
C THR A 128 -4.44 16.73 16.51
N MET A 129 -3.18 17.13 16.29
CA MET A 129 -2.48 18.09 17.14
C MET A 129 -3.24 19.42 17.25
N ASN A 130 -3.56 19.84 18.46
CA ASN A 130 -4.33 21.06 18.76
C ASN A 130 -5.73 21.10 18.14
N SER A 131 -6.33 19.96 17.78
CA SER A 131 -7.72 19.92 17.29
C SER A 131 -8.69 20.48 18.33
N GLU A 132 -8.42 20.23 19.63
CA GLU A 132 -9.23 20.72 20.76
C GLU A 132 -9.01 22.21 21.08
N ASN A 133 -7.92 22.82 20.61
CA ASN A 133 -7.61 24.24 20.84
C ASN A 133 -7.30 24.95 19.52
N VAL A 134 -8.37 25.23 18.78
CA VAL A 134 -8.28 25.71 17.39
C VAL A 134 -7.71 27.12 17.30
N SER A 135 -7.92 27.96 18.31
CA SER A 135 -7.35 29.32 18.35
C SER A 135 -5.82 29.31 18.41
N ALA A 136 -5.21 28.20 18.85
CA ALA A 136 -3.76 28.01 18.80
C ALA A 136 -3.24 27.58 17.41
N VAL A 137 -4.13 27.34 16.44
CA VAL A 137 -3.77 26.96 15.06
C VAL A 137 -3.78 28.20 14.18
N GLY A 138 -2.59 28.75 13.90
CA GLY A 138 -2.44 29.95 13.07
C GLY A 138 -3.00 29.79 11.65
N ASP A 139 -2.46 28.85 10.88
CA ASP A 139 -2.89 28.60 9.49
C ASP A 139 -3.48 27.19 9.32
N ARG A 140 -4.80 27.15 9.17
CA ARG A 140 -5.57 25.92 8.94
C ARG A 140 -5.36 25.36 7.54
N TYR A 141 -5.17 26.19 6.53
CA TYR A 141 -4.96 25.74 5.16
C TYR A 141 -3.56 25.16 4.96
N ALA A 142 -2.54 25.75 5.58
CA ALA A 142 -1.20 25.16 5.62
C ALA A 142 -1.22 23.77 6.27
N ARG A 143 -2.04 23.58 7.32
CA ARG A 143 -2.21 22.27 7.97
C ARG A 143 -2.89 21.26 7.05
N ILE A 144 -4.02 21.63 6.43
CA ILE A 144 -4.70 20.79 5.43
C ILE A 144 -3.71 20.37 4.33
N SER A 145 -2.96 21.34 3.79
CA SER A 145 -1.96 21.09 2.75
C SER A 145 -0.85 20.12 3.22
N SER A 146 -0.35 20.32 4.45
CA SER A 146 0.64 19.41 5.04
C SER A 146 0.12 17.98 5.20
N ILE A 147 -1.14 17.79 5.58
CA ILE A 147 -1.73 16.47 5.76
C ILE A 147 -1.94 15.81 4.39
N ASN A 148 -2.47 16.55 3.42
CA ASN A 148 -2.63 16.07 2.04
C ASN A 148 -1.29 15.68 1.40
N HIS A 149 -0.23 16.43 1.68
CA HIS A 149 1.11 16.06 1.23
C HIS A 149 1.58 14.73 1.84
N LEU A 150 1.34 14.51 3.14
CA LEU A 150 1.71 13.26 3.80
C LEU A 150 0.89 12.06 3.31
N THR A 151 -0.42 12.23 3.07
CA THR A 151 -1.26 11.16 2.50
C THR A 151 -0.84 10.81 1.07
N LEU A 152 -0.50 11.81 0.24
CA LEU A 152 0.08 11.58 -1.09
C LEU A 152 1.42 10.86 -1.02
N LYS A 153 2.30 11.26 -0.09
CA LYS A 153 3.59 10.58 0.10
C LYS A 153 3.41 9.12 0.50
N MET A 154 2.44 8.83 1.37
CA MET A 154 2.07 7.47 1.74
C MET A 154 1.54 6.67 0.54
N PHE A 155 0.71 7.30 -0.30
CA PHE A 155 0.24 6.69 -1.54
C PHE A 155 1.40 6.35 -2.50
N THR A 156 2.38 7.25 -2.65
CA THR A 156 3.58 7.02 -3.45
C THR A 156 4.41 5.87 -2.88
N GLU A 157 4.56 5.77 -1.56
CA GLU A 157 5.28 4.67 -0.90
C GLU A 157 4.60 3.31 -1.17
N ILE A 158 3.27 3.24 -1.05
CA ILE A 158 2.49 2.03 -1.37
C ILE A 158 2.63 1.64 -2.84
N SER A 159 2.43 2.61 -3.74
CA SER A 159 2.54 2.37 -5.18
C SER A 159 3.95 1.95 -5.58
N GLY A 160 4.98 2.57 -4.99
CA GLY A 160 6.37 2.22 -5.21
C GLY A 160 6.67 0.77 -4.79
N PHE A 161 6.18 0.34 -3.63
CA PHE A 161 6.35 -1.04 -3.17
C PHE A 161 5.62 -2.07 -4.06
N VAL A 162 4.40 -1.76 -4.49
CA VAL A 162 3.64 -2.64 -5.41
C VAL A 162 4.36 -2.74 -6.76
N THR A 163 4.85 -1.63 -7.31
CA THR A 163 5.62 -1.61 -8.55
C THR A 163 6.91 -2.41 -8.40
N LEU A 164 7.67 -2.22 -7.32
CA LEU A 164 8.89 -2.98 -7.02
C LEU A 164 8.62 -4.50 -7.03
N ARG A 165 7.47 -4.93 -6.48
CA ARG A 165 7.09 -6.34 -6.46
C ARG A 165 6.82 -6.94 -7.85
N PHE A 166 6.26 -6.17 -8.76
CA PHE A 166 5.89 -6.63 -10.10
C PHE A 166 6.87 -6.19 -11.20
N GLN A 167 7.98 -5.57 -10.79
CA GLN A 167 9.05 -5.17 -11.66
C GLN A 167 9.62 -6.37 -12.43
N SER A 168 9.88 -6.19 -13.72
CA SER A 168 10.42 -7.23 -14.58
C SER A 168 11.90 -7.48 -14.28
N ILE A 169 12.37 -8.71 -14.52
CA ILE A 169 13.71 -9.17 -14.11
C ILE A 169 14.83 -8.33 -14.72
N ASP A 170 14.62 -7.82 -15.94
CA ASP A 170 15.52 -6.93 -16.65
C ASP A 170 15.70 -5.56 -15.99
N GLU A 171 14.73 -5.13 -15.19
CA GLU A 171 14.78 -3.88 -14.43
C GLU A 171 15.18 -4.10 -12.97
N TRP A 172 15.43 -5.34 -12.54
CA TRP A 172 15.90 -5.58 -11.19
C TRP A 172 17.29 -4.96 -11.06
N GLU A 173 17.37 -3.91 -10.25
CA GLU A 173 18.63 -3.44 -9.73
C GLU A 173 19.18 -4.55 -8.82
N LEU A 174 19.91 -5.50 -9.42
CA LEU A 174 20.86 -6.38 -8.74
C LEU A 174 22.00 -5.51 -8.19
N ASN A 175 21.67 -4.62 -7.26
CA ASN A 175 22.65 -3.81 -6.55
C ASN A 175 23.38 -4.75 -5.59
N SER A 176 24.44 -5.37 -6.10
CA SER A 176 25.81 -5.24 -5.62
C SER A 176 25.99 -4.30 -4.42
N ARG A 177 25.53 -4.72 -3.25
CA ARG A 177 25.93 -4.16 -1.95
C ARG A 177 26.20 -5.29 -0.97
N TYR A 178 27.33 -5.94 -1.17
CA TYR A 178 28.27 -6.15 -0.07
C TYR A 178 28.94 -4.81 0.26
#